data_AF-A0A955HWD6-F1
#
_entry.id   AF-A0A955HWD6-F1
#
_cell.length_a   1.000
_cell.length_b   1.000
_cell.length_c   1.000
_cell.angle_alpha   90.00
_cell.angle_beta   90.00
_cell.angle_gamma   90.00
#
_symmetry.space_group_name_H-M   'P 1'
#
loop_
_entity.id
_entity.type
_entity.pdbx_description
1 polymer ?
#
loop_
_entity_poly.entity_id
_entity_poly.type
_entity_poly.pdbx_seq_one_letter_code
_entity_poly.pdbx_strand_id
1 'polypeptide(L)'
;MNPYKDSFYITDEVSNNAFNLKKRIHKRIYVPALKEGKVNDVQIGSKIVFEDLDDDGCPTPCLGLDHFIQTQLANAPTYIFDNHNHAFAFWCMEHQNGNIQRKAKLIHVDQHKDTRKPKSYLEEDEIEDIEKVHEYVNTVLNVGNFIPPAQEAGLVDELVIIDSIASMESFEKEEQDNTNMILDIDLDFFSPDMSYISDDYKVEFIRKLIPQAGIITIATSPFFIEQKQALHFLREISDGFEK
;
A
#
# COMPACT_ATOMS: atom_id res chain seq x y z
N MET A 1 3.32 1.08 20.99
CA MET A 1 2.12 0.22 20.95
C MET A 1 1.80 0.00 19.48
N ASN A 2 1.32 -1.17 19.04
CA ASN A 2 0.93 -1.34 17.62
C ASN A 2 -0.48 -0.75 17.45
N PRO A 3 -0.65 0.36 16.70
CA PRO A 3 -1.95 1.02 16.59
C PRO A 3 -2.96 0.22 15.75
N TYR A 4 -2.48 -0.75 14.96
CA TYR A 4 -3.30 -1.70 14.21
C TYR A 4 -3.66 -2.96 15.00
N LYS A 5 -3.44 -2.99 16.31
CA LYS A 5 -3.72 -4.19 17.14
C LYS A 5 -5.20 -4.60 17.07
N ASP A 6 -6.10 -3.64 17.07
CA ASP A 6 -7.54 -3.85 17.08
C ASP A 6 -8.14 -3.25 15.81
N SER A 7 -9.18 -3.88 15.28
CA SER A 7 -9.89 -3.35 14.12
C SER A 7 -10.84 -2.24 14.51
N PHE A 8 -11.13 -1.34 13.58
CA PHE A 8 -12.01 -0.21 13.84
C PHE A 8 -12.78 0.22 12.59
N TYR A 9 -13.73 1.15 12.78
CA TYR A 9 -14.45 1.79 11.70
C TYR A 9 -14.07 3.26 11.61
N ILE A 10 -13.83 3.74 10.40
CA ILE A 10 -13.81 5.17 10.11
C ILE A 10 -15.25 5.58 9.77
N THR A 11 -15.85 6.40 10.63
CA THR A 11 -17.26 6.80 10.51
C THR A 11 -17.44 8.26 10.08
N ASP A 12 -16.43 9.10 10.29
CA ASP A 12 -16.45 10.51 9.90
C ASP A 12 -16.12 10.69 8.41
N GLU A 13 -16.49 11.83 7.83
CA GLU A 13 -16.21 12.19 6.41
C GLU A 13 -14.74 12.61 6.24
N VAL A 14 -13.84 11.68 6.48
CA VAL A 14 -12.38 11.86 6.49
C VAL A 14 -11.69 10.72 5.74
N SER A 15 -10.42 10.90 5.36
CA SER A 15 -9.62 9.87 4.69
C SER A 15 -10.36 9.22 3.50
N ASN A 16 -10.23 7.90 3.33
CA ASN A 16 -10.96 7.10 2.34
C ASN A 16 -12.48 7.09 2.58
N ASN A 17 -12.96 7.39 3.79
CA ASN A 17 -14.40 7.46 4.04
C ASN A 17 -15.03 8.73 3.44
N ALA A 18 -14.23 9.72 3.05
CA ALA A 18 -14.74 10.95 2.43
C ALA A 18 -15.15 10.79 0.96
N PHE A 19 -14.66 9.75 0.25
CA PHE A 19 -14.98 9.53 -1.17
C PHE A 19 -16.48 9.37 -1.37
N ASN A 20 -17.06 10.29 -2.14
CA ASN A 20 -18.48 10.37 -2.49
C ASN A 20 -19.48 10.00 -1.36
N LEU A 21 -19.12 10.25 -0.08
CA LEU A 21 -19.80 9.69 1.10
C LEU A 21 -21.32 9.85 1.05
N LYS A 22 -21.81 11.01 0.59
CA LYS A 22 -23.24 11.34 0.50
C LYS A 22 -24.00 10.44 -0.49
N LYS A 23 -23.36 10.01 -1.57
CA LYS A 23 -23.93 9.20 -2.65
C LYS A 23 -23.84 7.69 -2.40
N ARG A 24 -22.94 7.26 -1.52
CA ARG A 24 -22.73 5.85 -1.15
C ARG A 24 -23.89 5.23 -0.38
N ILE A 25 -23.96 3.91 -0.39
CA ILE A 25 -24.84 3.11 0.47
C ILE A 25 -24.28 3.09 1.90
N HIS A 26 -23.00 2.74 2.06
CA HIS A 26 -22.38 2.68 3.39
C HIS A 26 -21.70 4.00 3.75
N LYS A 27 -21.91 4.43 5.01
CA LYS A 27 -21.37 5.71 5.54
C LYS A 27 -20.13 5.53 6.42
N ARG A 28 -19.60 4.32 6.47
CA ARG A 28 -18.41 3.96 7.22
C ARG A 28 -17.66 2.88 6.46
N ILE A 29 -16.35 2.85 6.66
CA ILE A 29 -15.46 1.80 6.17
C ILE A 29 -14.74 1.15 7.34
N TYR A 30 -14.38 -0.11 7.17
CA TYR A 30 -13.69 -0.92 8.16
C TYR A 30 -12.18 -0.94 7.88
N VAL A 31 -11.37 -0.80 8.92
CA VAL A 31 -9.92 -1.00 8.89
C VAL A 31 -9.62 -2.28 9.68
N PRO A 32 -9.15 -3.35 9.00
CA PRO A 32 -8.76 -4.60 9.66
C PRO A 32 -7.62 -4.43 10.66
N ALA A 33 -7.60 -5.29 11.69
CA ALA A 33 -6.45 -5.40 12.57
C ALA A 33 -5.27 -6.05 11.84
N LEU A 34 -4.06 -5.67 12.23
CA LEU A 34 -2.81 -6.31 11.81
C LEU A 34 -2.53 -7.53 12.69
N LYS A 35 -2.25 -8.67 12.06
CA LYS A 35 -1.73 -9.86 12.72
C LYS A 35 -0.47 -10.37 12.05
N GLU A 36 0.38 -11.02 12.82
CA GLU A 36 1.45 -11.85 12.25
C GLU A 36 0.84 -13.06 11.55
N GLY A 37 1.40 -13.43 10.39
CA GLY A 37 0.95 -14.58 9.62
C GLY A 37 1.77 -14.81 8.37
N LYS A 38 1.26 -15.65 7.48
CA LYS A 38 1.82 -15.97 6.18
C LYS A 38 1.00 -15.36 5.06
N VAL A 39 1.57 -15.25 3.86
CA VAL A 39 0.87 -14.88 2.63
C VAL A 39 -0.34 -15.78 2.40
N ASN A 40 -0.23 -17.06 2.73
CA ASN A 40 -1.35 -18.01 2.63
C ASN A 40 -2.47 -17.79 3.66
N ASP A 41 -2.23 -17.01 4.72
CA ASP A 41 -3.24 -16.63 5.70
C ASP A 41 -4.06 -15.41 5.25
N VAL A 42 -3.68 -14.76 4.15
CA VAL A 42 -4.42 -13.63 3.55
C VAL A 42 -5.73 -14.14 2.97
N GLN A 43 -6.83 -13.63 3.51
CA GLN A 43 -8.19 -14.01 3.13
C GLN A 43 -9.06 -12.77 2.95
N ILE A 44 -9.99 -12.86 1.99
CA ILE A 44 -11.02 -11.85 1.78
C ILE A 44 -11.98 -11.89 2.97
N GLY A 45 -12.18 -10.74 3.60
CA GLY A 45 -13.08 -10.53 4.72
C GLY A 45 -14.53 -10.33 4.29
N SER A 46 -15.37 -10.02 5.27
CA SER A 46 -16.81 -9.77 5.06
C SER A 46 -17.23 -8.32 5.26
N LYS A 47 -16.26 -7.41 5.48
CA LYS A 47 -16.52 -6.00 5.82
C LYS A 47 -16.22 -5.10 4.62
N ILE A 48 -17.00 -4.04 4.48
CA ILE A 48 -16.75 -2.98 3.50
C ILE A 48 -15.57 -2.14 3.98
N VAL A 49 -14.48 -2.15 3.22
CA VAL A 49 -13.23 -1.41 3.55
C VAL A 49 -13.03 -0.20 2.66
N PHE A 50 -13.74 -0.17 1.53
CA PHE A 50 -13.77 0.96 0.62
C PHE A 50 -15.14 0.98 -0.09
N GLU A 51 -15.61 2.16 -0.44
CA GLU A 51 -16.76 2.31 -1.32
C GLU A 51 -16.61 3.66 -2.02
N ASP A 52 -16.75 3.66 -3.33
CA ASP A 52 -16.85 4.86 -4.15
C ASP A 52 -17.82 4.60 -5.32
N LEU A 53 -17.92 5.52 -6.27
CA LEU A 53 -18.75 5.38 -7.46
C LEU A 53 -17.94 4.79 -8.61
N ASP A 54 -18.50 3.80 -9.30
CA ASP A 54 -17.94 3.32 -10.57
C ASP A 54 -18.10 4.35 -11.71
N ASP A 55 -17.64 3.99 -12.90
CA ASP A 55 -17.70 4.83 -14.11
C ASP A 55 -19.14 5.20 -14.52
N ASP A 56 -20.14 4.38 -14.13
CA ASP A 56 -21.56 4.63 -14.36
C ASP A 56 -22.21 5.46 -13.23
N GLY A 57 -21.42 5.83 -12.22
CA GLY A 57 -21.88 6.59 -11.06
C GLY A 57 -22.63 5.75 -10.02
N CYS A 58 -22.56 4.43 -10.10
CA CYS A 58 -23.19 3.52 -9.16
C CYS A 58 -22.27 3.28 -7.95
N PRO A 59 -22.80 3.31 -6.71
CA PRO A 59 -22.01 2.96 -5.53
C PRO A 59 -21.53 1.50 -5.56
N THR A 60 -20.22 1.32 -5.43
CA THR A 60 -19.55 0.02 -5.48
C THR A 60 -18.87 -0.26 -4.14
N PRO A 61 -19.52 -1.04 -3.24
CA PRO A 61 -18.93 -1.40 -1.97
C PRO A 61 -17.94 -2.55 -2.13
N CYS A 62 -16.75 -2.38 -1.56
CA CYS A 62 -15.63 -3.30 -1.71
C CYS A 62 -15.35 -4.06 -0.42
N LEU A 63 -15.33 -5.40 -0.51
CA LEU A 63 -14.84 -6.26 0.55
C LEU A 63 -13.31 -6.26 0.54
N GLY A 64 -12.71 -6.02 1.71
CA GLY A 64 -11.25 -6.04 1.89
C GLY A 64 -10.75 -7.35 2.46
N LEU A 65 -9.62 -7.27 3.16
CA LEU A 65 -9.04 -8.39 3.89
C LEU A 65 -9.77 -8.64 5.22
N ASP A 66 -9.73 -9.88 5.69
CA ASP A 66 -10.21 -10.23 7.03
C ASP A 66 -9.31 -9.62 8.12
N HIS A 67 -7.99 -9.65 7.88
CA HIS A 67 -6.94 -9.03 8.68
C HIS A 67 -5.85 -8.51 7.75
N PHE A 68 -5.17 -7.45 8.15
CA PHE A 68 -3.86 -7.14 7.57
C PHE A 68 -2.85 -8.17 8.07
N ILE A 69 -1.87 -8.50 7.23
CA ILE A 69 -0.85 -9.50 7.54
C ILE A 69 0.52 -8.84 7.59
N GLN A 70 1.21 -9.04 8.72
CA GLN A 70 2.63 -8.85 8.83
C GLN A 70 3.32 -10.20 8.62
N THR A 71 4.25 -10.26 7.67
CA THR A 71 5.06 -11.44 7.33
C THR A 71 6.49 -11.00 6.98
N GLN A 72 7.28 -11.90 6.41
CA GLN A 72 8.61 -11.61 5.89
C GLN A 72 8.80 -12.27 4.52
N LEU A 73 9.09 -11.46 3.51
CA LEU A 73 9.56 -11.93 2.21
C LEU A 73 11.06 -11.68 2.08
N ALA A 74 11.81 -12.73 1.74
CA ALA A 74 13.26 -12.74 1.80
C ALA A 74 13.80 -12.31 3.18
N ASN A 75 14.36 -11.11 3.27
CA ASN A 75 14.89 -10.54 4.51
C ASN A 75 14.10 -9.31 4.98
N ALA A 76 13.05 -8.91 4.26
CA ALA A 76 12.34 -7.67 4.51
C ALA A 76 11.03 -7.91 5.28
N PRO A 77 10.75 -7.16 6.36
CA PRO A 77 9.41 -7.09 6.92
C PRO A 77 8.42 -6.70 5.81
N THR A 78 7.32 -7.44 5.73
CA THR A 78 6.32 -7.30 4.67
C THR A 78 4.94 -7.09 5.26
N TYR A 79 4.23 -6.07 4.78
CA TYR A 79 2.87 -5.75 5.21
C TYR A 79 1.89 -5.88 4.04
N ILE A 80 0.84 -6.66 4.25
CA ILE A 80 -0.22 -6.91 3.25
C ILE A 80 -1.54 -6.36 3.80
N PHE A 81 -2.14 -5.42 3.07
CA PHE A 81 -3.29 -4.64 3.54
C PHE A 81 -4.21 -4.26 2.38
N ASP A 82 -5.37 -3.65 2.66
CA ASP A 82 -6.35 -3.32 1.61
C ASP A 82 -6.06 -1.99 0.91
N ASN A 83 -6.25 -0.87 1.58
CA ASN A 83 -6.16 0.47 1.02
C ASN A 83 -4.74 1.02 1.12
N HIS A 84 -4.24 1.57 0.01
CA HIS A 84 -2.83 1.89 -0.17
C HIS A 84 -2.26 2.91 0.84
N ASN A 85 -3.08 3.84 1.34
CA ASN A 85 -2.65 4.86 2.31
C ASN A 85 -2.06 4.30 3.60
N HIS A 86 -2.35 3.05 3.97
CA HIS A 86 -1.77 2.41 5.14
C HIS A 86 -0.26 2.12 4.98
N ALA A 87 0.28 2.10 3.75
CA ALA A 87 1.71 1.97 3.49
C ALA A 87 2.52 2.99 4.31
N PHE A 88 2.06 4.25 4.36
CA PHE A 88 2.71 5.32 5.11
C PHE A 88 2.92 4.98 6.59
N ALA A 89 1.93 4.37 7.25
CA ALA A 89 2.06 3.96 8.65
C ALA A 89 3.13 2.88 8.80
N PHE A 90 3.15 1.88 7.91
CA PHE A 90 4.10 0.78 7.97
C PHE A 90 5.54 1.24 7.66
N TRP A 91 5.72 2.21 6.76
CA TRP A 91 7.03 2.83 6.55
C TRP A 91 7.52 3.54 7.82
N CYS A 92 6.67 4.32 8.49
CA CYS A 92 7.05 4.99 9.74
C CYS A 92 7.37 3.97 10.84
N MET A 93 6.60 2.90 10.95
CA MET A 93 6.87 1.80 11.90
C MET A 93 8.22 1.14 11.64
N GLU A 94 8.56 0.84 10.38
CA GLU A 94 9.85 0.21 10.06
C GLU A 94 11.04 1.16 10.09
N HIS A 95 10.81 2.45 9.93
CA HIS A 95 11.81 3.46 10.24
C HIS A 95 12.20 3.40 11.73
N GLN A 96 11.22 3.32 12.64
CA GLN A 96 11.48 3.18 14.07
C GLN A 96 12.15 1.85 14.44
N ASN A 97 11.79 0.77 13.74
CA ASN A 97 12.43 -0.53 13.92
C ASN A 97 13.85 -0.59 13.35
N GLY A 98 14.28 0.44 12.60
CA GLY A 98 15.62 0.54 12.01
C GLY A 98 15.82 -0.23 10.72
N ASN A 99 14.76 -0.78 10.12
CA ASN A 99 14.81 -1.51 8.86
C ASN A 99 14.93 -0.58 7.65
N ILE A 100 14.49 0.68 7.80
CA ILE A 100 14.76 1.77 6.86
C ILE A 100 15.26 3.01 7.60
N GLN A 101 16.09 3.79 6.93
CA GLN A 101 16.60 5.08 7.37
C GLN A 101 15.87 6.22 6.64
N ARG A 102 15.94 7.44 7.17
CA ARG A 102 15.51 8.65 6.45
C ARG A 102 16.19 8.73 5.09
N LYS A 103 15.56 9.46 4.16
CA LYS A 103 15.98 9.57 2.76
C LYS A 103 16.05 8.22 2.06
N ALA A 104 15.08 7.36 2.31
CA ALA A 104 14.93 6.11 1.60
C ALA A 104 14.58 6.35 0.13
N LYS A 105 14.99 5.39 -0.70
CA LYS A 105 14.51 5.27 -2.07
C LYS A 105 13.22 4.47 -2.08
N LEU A 106 12.15 5.08 -2.57
CA LEU A 106 10.85 4.43 -2.75
C LEU A 106 10.71 3.96 -4.19
N ILE A 107 10.59 2.65 -4.38
CA ILE A 107 10.14 2.05 -5.63
C ILE A 107 8.65 1.73 -5.49
N HIS A 108 7.83 2.47 -6.24
CA HIS A 108 6.38 2.42 -6.22
C HIS A 108 5.86 1.70 -7.46
N VAL A 109 5.36 0.47 -7.31
CA VAL A 109 4.82 -0.35 -8.40
C VAL A 109 3.30 -0.33 -8.32
N ASP A 110 2.65 0.39 -9.24
CA ASP A 110 1.22 0.76 -9.12
C ASP A 110 0.70 1.26 -10.48
N GLN A 111 -0.58 1.08 -10.78
CA GLN A 111 -1.25 1.74 -11.91
C GLN A 111 -1.32 3.28 -11.72
N HIS A 112 -1.35 3.74 -10.47
CA HIS A 112 -1.47 5.11 -10.03
C HIS A 112 -0.13 5.67 -9.50
N LYS A 113 -0.11 6.99 -9.27
CA LYS A 113 1.10 7.70 -8.83
C LYS A 113 1.07 8.09 -7.36
N ASP A 114 -0.12 8.13 -6.76
CA ASP A 114 -0.38 8.44 -5.36
C ASP A 114 0.34 9.66 -4.75
N THR A 115 0.57 10.65 -5.61
CA THR A 115 1.31 11.89 -5.34
C THR A 115 0.40 13.12 -5.22
N ARG A 116 -0.91 12.95 -5.01
CA ARG A 116 -1.79 14.11 -4.75
C ARG A 116 -1.40 14.74 -3.42
N LYS A 117 -1.60 16.05 -3.30
CA LYS A 117 -1.29 16.76 -2.05
C LYS A 117 -2.35 16.45 -0.97
N PRO A 118 -1.95 16.12 0.27
CA PRO A 118 -2.87 16.03 1.39
C PRO A 118 -3.38 17.42 1.81
N LYS A 119 -4.38 17.45 2.69
CA LYS A 119 -4.91 18.72 3.26
C LYS A 119 -3.91 19.40 4.21
N SER A 120 -3.06 18.61 4.85
CA SER A 120 -2.01 19.05 5.78
C SER A 120 -0.89 18.01 5.77
N TYR A 121 0.30 18.41 6.22
CA TYR A 121 1.47 17.55 6.38
C TYR A 121 1.72 17.31 7.88
N LEU A 122 2.43 16.23 8.19
CA LEU A 122 3.09 16.06 9.48
C LEU A 122 4.42 16.82 9.46
N GLU A 123 4.85 17.32 10.61
CA GLU A 123 6.21 17.83 10.78
C GLU A 123 7.22 16.66 10.78
N GLU A 124 8.51 16.97 10.54
CA GLU A 124 9.56 15.96 10.34
C GLU A 124 9.73 15.00 11.53
N ASP A 125 9.57 15.46 12.76
CA ASP A 125 9.69 14.68 13.99
C ASP A 125 8.39 13.93 14.36
N GLU A 126 7.25 14.34 13.80
CA GLU A 126 5.95 13.76 14.12
C GLU A 126 5.77 12.35 13.53
N ILE A 127 6.57 11.96 12.54
CA ILE A 127 6.58 10.57 12.03
C ILE A 127 7.14 9.57 13.05
N GLU A 128 7.79 10.05 14.11
CA GLU A 128 8.24 9.23 15.24
C GLU A 128 7.15 9.01 16.30
N ASP A 129 5.98 9.63 16.16
CA ASP A 129 4.82 9.33 16.99
C ASP A 129 3.85 8.43 16.22
N ILE A 130 3.94 7.12 16.46
CA ILE A 130 3.13 6.12 15.74
C ILE A 130 1.63 6.29 15.97
N GLU A 131 1.20 6.79 17.13
CA GLU A 131 -0.22 7.06 17.38
C GLU A 131 -0.69 8.24 16.52
N LYS A 132 0.13 9.28 16.41
CA LYS A 132 -0.14 10.43 15.55
C LYS A 132 -0.10 10.07 14.06
N VAL A 133 0.86 9.25 13.63
CA VAL A 133 0.91 8.71 12.27
C VAL A 133 -0.36 7.91 11.96
N HIS A 134 -0.80 7.06 12.88
CA HIS A 134 -2.03 6.29 12.72
C HIS A 134 -3.26 7.19 12.60
N GLU A 135 -3.39 8.22 13.46
CA GLU A 135 -4.46 9.21 13.34
C GLU A 135 -4.41 9.92 11.98
N TYR A 136 -3.23 10.37 11.56
CA TYR A 136 -3.03 11.10 10.30
C TYR A 136 -3.40 10.27 9.07
N VAL A 137 -2.99 9.00 9.02
CA VAL A 137 -3.32 8.05 7.94
C VAL A 137 -4.83 7.86 7.80
N ASN A 138 -5.55 7.80 8.94
CA ASN A 138 -6.97 7.50 8.99
C ASN A 138 -7.88 8.74 8.97
N THR A 139 -7.31 9.96 8.99
CA THR A 139 -8.08 11.21 8.98
C THR A 139 -7.71 12.17 7.84
N VAL A 140 -6.45 12.21 7.43
CA VAL A 140 -5.95 13.14 6.41
C VAL A 140 -5.61 12.43 5.10
N LEU A 141 -4.94 11.28 5.20
CA LEU A 141 -4.50 10.55 4.02
C LEU A 141 -5.62 9.73 3.40
N ASN A 142 -5.53 9.52 2.11
CA ASN A 142 -6.36 8.61 1.33
C ASN A 142 -5.48 7.88 0.31
N VAL A 143 -6.06 6.91 -0.39
CA VAL A 143 -5.34 6.06 -1.34
C VAL A 143 -4.48 6.85 -2.35
N GLY A 144 -4.81 8.10 -2.70
CA GLY A 144 -4.07 8.85 -3.71
C GLY A 144 -3.08 9.91 -3.21
N ASN A 145 -2.78 10.03 -1.92
CA ASN A 145 -2.03 11.19 -1.38
C ASN A 145 -1.00 10.92 -0.27
N PHE A 146 -0.54 9.68 -0.09
CA PHE A 146 0.30 9.29 1.05
C PHE A 146 1.81 9.39 0.79
N ILE A 147 2.25 9.44 -0.47
CA ILE A 147 3.68 9.58 -0.82
C ILE A 147 4.24 10.97 -0.49
N PRO A 148 3.58 12.10 -0.85
CA PRO A 148 4.12 13.43 -0.56
C PRO A 148 4.37 13.71 0.93
N PRO A 149 3.52 13.26 1.88
CA PRO A 149 3.85 13.30 3.31
C PRO A 149 5.17 12.62 3.67
N ALA A 150 5.51 11.48 3.06
CA ALA A 150 6.76 10.77 3.35
C ALA A 150 7.97 11.54 2.83
N GLN A 151 7.82 12.25 1.71
CA GLN A 151 8.86 13.12 1.17
C GLN A 151 9.06 14.37 2.04
N GLU A 152 7.96 15.04 2.42
CA GLU A 152 8.01 16.24 3.26
C GLU A 152 8.62 15.95 4.63
N ALA A 153 8.29 14.80 5.22
CA ALA A 153 8.85 14.38 6.49
C ALA A 153 10.29 13.83 6.39
N GLY A 154 10.94 13.90 5.23
CA GLY A 154 12.32 13.45 5.02
C GLY A 154 12.52 11.93 5.10
N LEU A 155 11.44 11.14 5.13
CA LEU A 155 11.52 9.68 5.13
C LEU A 155 11.91 9.16 3.74
N VAL A 156 11.36 9.73 2.68
CA VAL A 156 11.64 9.39 1.28
C VAL A 156 12.33 10.55 0.58
N ASP A 157 13.43 10.31 -0.13
CA ASP A 157 14.16 11.35 -0.90
C ASP A 157 14.06 11.09 -2.41
N GLU A 158 14.19 9.82 -2.81
CA GLU A 158 14.05 9.39 -4.20
C GLU A 158 12.74 8.62 -4.38
N LEU A 159 11.94 9.02 -5.38
CA LEU A 159 10.72 8.31 -5.79
C LEU A 159 10.88 7.80 -7.21
N VAL A 160 10.82 6.49 -7.37
CA VAL A 160 10.77 5.78 -8.65
C VAL A 160 9.37 5.21 -8.83
N ILE A 161 8.66 5.66 -9.86
CA ILE A 161 7.32 5.18 -10.19
C ILE A 161 7.43 4.16 -11.32
N ILE A 162 6.87 2.97 -11.09
CA ILE A 162 6.75 1.89 -12.06
C ILE A 162 5.26 1.72 -12.39
N ASP A 163 4.79 2.50 -13.37
CA ASP A 163 3.38 2.56 -13.80
C ASP A 163 3.17 2.07 -15.25
N SER A 164 4.25 1.63 -15.90
CA SER A 164 4.24 1.29 -17.33
C SER A 164 5.44 0.43 -17.74
N ILE A 165 5.31 -0.22 -18.91
CA ILE A 165 6.44 -0.93 -19.53
C ILE A 165 7.65 -0.02 -19.74
N ALA A 166 7.42 1.25 -20.08
CA ALA A 166 8.49 2.22 -20.29
C ALA A 166 9.25 2.52 -18.98
N SER A 167 8.55 2.67 -17.86
CA SER A 167 9.19 2.82 -16.55
C SER A 167 9.95 1.57 -16.11
N MET A 168 9.42 0.37 -16.37
CA MET A 168 10.12 -0.89 -16.08
C MET A 168 11.42 -1.00 -16.88
N GLU A 169 11.36 -0.76 -18.19
CA GLU A 169 12.54 -0.81 -19.06
C GLU A 169 13.57 0.28 -18.74
N SER A 170 13.13 1.46 -18.30
CA SER A 170 14.03 2.53 -17.87
C SER A 170 14.77 2.11 -16.61
N PHE A 171 14.04 1.59 -15.62
CA PHE A 171 14.59 1.13 -14.35
C PHE A 171 15.64 0.02 -14.56
N GLU A 172 15.35 -0.97 -15.42
CA GLU A 172 16.26 -2.09 -15.71
C GLU A 172 17.57 -1.67 -16.43
N LYS A 173 17.62 -0.47 -17.03
CA LYS A 173 18.83 0.04 -17.72
C LYS A 173 19.77 0.81 -16.81
N GLU A 174 19.28 1.25 -15.65
CA GLU A 174 20.04 2.07 -14.70
C GLU A 174 20.72 1.19 -13.65
N GLU A 175 21.93 1.58 -13.23
CA GLU A 175 22.58 0.96 -12.09
C GLU A 175 21.86 1.43 -10.81
N GLN A 176 21.35 0.48 -10.04
CA GLN A 176 20.53 0.78 -8.86
C GLN A 176 21.36 0.60 -7.59
N ASP A 177 21.54 1.67 -6.82
CA ASP A 177 21.90 1.57 -5.40
C ASP A 177 20.60 1.39 -4.62
N ASN A 178 20.36 0.16 -4.17
CA ASN A 178 19.17 -0.20 -3.40
C ASN A 178 19.48 -0.35 -1.91
N THR A 179 20.58 0.26 -1.44
CA THR A 179 20.77 0.46 0.00
C THR A 179 19.68 1.41 0.51
N ASN A 180 18.97 1.03 1.58
CA ASN A 180 17.84 1.80 2.14
C ASN A 180 16.63 1.96 1.18
N MET A 181 16.11 0.84 0.67
CA MET A 181 15.00 0.80 -0.28
C MET A 181 13.66 0.42 0.38
N ILE A 182 12.61 1.18 0.06
CA ILE A 182 11.21 0.81 0.29
C ILE A 182 10.66 0.25 -1.02
N LEU A 183 10.11 -0.96 -0.98
CA LEU A 183 9.34 -1.50 -2.10
C LEU A 183 7.85 -1.41 -1.76
N ASP A 184 7.12 -0.60 -2.51
CA ASP A 184 5.68 -0.44 -2.37
C ASP A 184 4.96 -0.95 -3.61
N ILE A 185 3.97 -1.83 -3.40
CA ILE A 185 3.30 -2.56 -4.47
C ILE A 185 1.79 -2.39 -4.31
N ASP A 186 1.15 -1.74 -5.26
CA ASP A 186 -0.30 -1.89 -5.47
C ASP A 186 -0.55 -3.07 -6.42
N LEU A 187 -1.41 -4.00 -6.01
CA LEU A 187 -1.79 -5.13 -6.84
C LEU A 187 -2.73 -4.76 -8.00
N ASP A 188 -3.27 -3.53 -8.02
CA ASP A 188 -3.94 -3.00 -9.21
C ASP A 188 -3.01 -2.84 -10.43
N PHE A 189 -1.70 -2.96 -10.26
CA PHE A 189 -0.75 -3.14 -11.36
C PHE A 189 -1.04 -4.41 -12.20
N PHE A 190 -1.83 -5.34 -11.66
CA PHE A 190 -2.35 -6.52 -12.34
C PHE A 190 -3.82 -6.38 -12.79
N SER A 191 -4.38 -5.17 -12.73
CA SER A 191 -5.73 -4.89 -13.20
C SER A 191 -5.86 -5.10 -14.71
N PRO A 192 -7.10 -5.26 -15.23
CA PRO A 192 -7.34 -5.34 -16.67
C PRO A 192 -6.77 -4.16 -17.48
N ASP A 193 -6.70 -2.96 -16.89
CA ASP A 193 -6.16 -1.77 -17.55
C ASP A 193 -4.65 -1.89 -17.82
N MET A 194 -3.96 -2.70 -17.01
CA MET A 194 -2.52 -2.97 -17.11
C MET A 194 -2.20 -4.26 -17.89
N SER A 195 -3.18 -4.85 -18.58
CA SER A 195 -3.04 -6.11 -19.34
C SER A 195 -2.18 -6.01 -20.61
N TYR A 196 -1.81 -4.79 -21.03
CA TYR A 196 -0.87 -4.58 -22.14
C TYR A 196 0.57 -4.96 -21.78
N ILE A 197 0.89 -5.10 -20.49
CA ILE A 197 2.14 -5.67 -19.97
C ILE A 197 1.83 -7.13 -19.59
N SER A 198 2.68 -8.08 -19.99
CA SER A 198 2.45 -9.48 -19.61
C SER A 198 2.60 -9.68 -18.10
N ASP A 199 1.72 -10.48 -17.52
CA ASP A 199 1.75 -10.78 -16.08
C ASP A 199 3.05 -11.45 -15.65
N ASP A 200 3.59 -12.36 -16.47
CA ASP A 200 4.91 -12.98 -16.23
C ASP A 200 6.01 -11.91 -16.08
N TYR A 201 6.01 -10.88 -16.94
CA TYR A 201 7.03 -9.82 -16.87
C TYR A 201 6.84 -8.95 -15.62
N LYS A 202 5.59 -8.63 -15.25
CA LYS A 202 5.27 -7.90 -14.01
C LYS A 202 5.72 -8.69 -12.77
N VAL A 203 5.40 -9.98 -12.73
CA VAL A 203 5.81 -10.90 -11.65
C VAL A 203 7.32 -11.00 -11.56
N GLU A 204 8.02 -11.28 -12.66
CA GLU A 204 9.48 -11.37 -12.68
C GLU A 204 10.14 -10.06 -12.24
N PHE A 205 9.63 -8.92 -12.69
CA PHE A 205 10.14 -7.61 -12.31
C PHE A 205 10.04 -7.37 -10.80
N ILE A 206 8.84 -7.54 -10.21
CA ILE A 206 8.63 -7.36 -8.77
C ILE A 206 9.51 -8.33 -7.97
N ARG A 207 9.59 -9.59 -8.39
CA ARG A 207 10.41 -10.61 -7.72
C ARG A 207 11.90 -10.29 -7.69
N LYS A 208 12.43 -9.56 -8.69
CA LYS A 208 13.83 -9.06 -8.66
C LYS A 208 14.03 -8.01 -7.56
N LEU A 209 13.00 -7.23 -7.22
CA LEU A 209 13.08 -6.14 -6.23
C LEU A 209 12.96 -6.64 -4.79
N ILE A 210 12.12 -7.65 -4.53
CA ILE A 210 11.86 -8.22 -3.19
C ILE A 210 13.15 -8.42 -2.34
N PRO A 211 14.19 -9.12 -2.82
CA PRO A 211 15.38 -9.39 -1.98
C PRO A 211 16.24 -8.15 -1.70
N GLN A 212 15.96 -7.02 -2.34
CA GLN A 212 16.72 -5.77 -2.21
C GLN A 212 16.07 -4.79 -1.22
N ALA A 213 14.84 -5.05 -0.81
CA ALA A 213 14.05 -4.14 0.02
C ALA A 213 14.46 -4.19 1.51
N GLY A 214 14.41 -3.03 2.17
CA GLY A 214 14.42 -2.91 3.63
C GLY A 214 13.03 -3.08 4.25
N ILE A 215 11.98 -2.74 3.50
CA ILE A 215 10.57 -3.02 3.82
C ILE A 215 9.80 -3.26 2.51
N ILE A 216 8.79 -4.13 2.57
CA ILE A 216 7.83 -4.34 1.49
C ILE A 216 6.41 -4.00 1.98
N THR A 217 5.69 -3.16 1.25
CA THR A 217 4.26 -2.90 1.46
C THR A 217 3.47 -3.37 0.24
N ILE A 218 2.36 -4.07 0.46
CA ILE A 218 1.52 -4.64 -0.61
C ILE A 218 0.05 -4.31 -0.35
N ALA A 219 -0.54 -3.46 -1.18
CA ALA A 219 -1.96 -3.11 -1.15
C ALA A 219 -2.76 -4.05 -2.06
N THR A 220 -3.89 -4.58 -1.58
CA THR A 220 -4.80 -5.40 -2.40
C THR A 220 -5.85 -4.58 -3.13
N SER A 221 -6.02 -3.30 -2.80
CA SER A 221 -6.75 -2.28 -3.56
C SER A 221 -8.10 -2.73 -4.12
N PRO A 222 -9.07 -3.08 -3.23
CA PRO A 222 -10.30 -3.78 -3.60
C PRO A 222 -11.30 -2.99 -4.45
N PHE A 223 -11.05 -1.70 -4.69
CA PHE A 223 -11.80 -0.89 -5.65
C PHE A 223 -11.22 -0.96 -7.07
N PHE A 224 -9.92 -1.18 -7.20
CA PHE A 224 -9.17 -1.08 -8.46
C PHE A 224 -8.88 -2.46 -9.08
N ILE A 225 -8.92 -3.53 -8.28
CA ILE A 225 -8.75 -4.91 -8.75
C ILE A 225 -9.66 -5.88 -7.99
N GLU A 226 -10.15 -6.91 -8.70
CA GLU A 226 -10.94 -7.98 -8.09
C GLU A 226 -10.08 -8.76 -7.09
N GLN A 227 -10.61 -8.98 -5.88
CA GLN A 227 -9.79 -9.47 -4.78
C GLN A 227 -9.24 -10.89 -4.98
N LYS A 228 -9.94 -11.79 -5.67
CA LYS A 228 -9.35 -13.11 -5.96
C LYS A 228 -8.18 -12.98 -6.94
N GLN A 229 -8.25 -12.06 -7.90
CA GLN A 229 -7.14 -11.75 -8.79
C GLN A 229 -5.97 -11.14 -8.02
N ALA A 230 -6.20 -10.14 -7.17
CA ALA A 230 -5.15 -9.57 -6.31
C ALA A 230 -4.46 -10.66 -5.47
N LEU A 231 -5.24 -11.50 -4.77
CA LEU A 231 -4.71 -12.57 -3.94
C LEU A 231 -4.01 -13.68 -4.74
N HIS A 232 -4.34 -13.86 -6.03
CA HIS A 232 -3.57 -14.74 -6.92
C HIS A 232 -2.18 -14.15 -7.16
N PHE A 233 -2.07 -12.89 -7.60
CA PHE A 233 -0.78 -12.28 -7.89
C PHE A 233 0.08 -12.06 -6.65
N LEU A 234 -0.54 -11.77 -5.51
CA LEU A 234 0.15 -11.75 -4.23
C LEU A 234 0.91 -13.06 -3.97
N ARG A 235 0.31 -14.23 -4.29
CA ARG A 235 0.97 -15.53 -4.15
C ARG A 235 2.07 -15.72 -5.19
N GLU A 236 1.84 -15.36 -6.44
CA GLU A 236 2.83 -15.48 -7.52
C GLU A 236 4.10 -14.64 -7.24
N ILE A 237 3.95 -13.38 -6.81
CA ILE A 237 5.11 -12.53 -6.49
C ILE A 237 5.84 -13.00 -5.23
N SER A 238 5.12 -13.60 -4.28
CA SER A 238 5.69 -14.05 -3.00
C SER A 238 6.30 -15.45 -3.04
N ASP A 239 6.00 -16.25 -4.06
CA ASP A 239 6.40 -17.66 -4.11
C ASP A 239 7.92 -17.83 -3.99
N GLY A 240 8.37 -18.73 -3.13
CA GLY A 240 9.80 -18.95 -2.85
C GLY A 240 10.53 -17.85 -2.08
N PHE A 241 9.85 -16.78 -1.63
CA PHE A 241 10.44 -15.74 -0.77
C PHE A 241 10.00 -15.83 0.69
N GLU A 242 8.87 -16.46 0.99
CA GLU A 242 8.40 -16.62 2.37
C GLU A 242 9.33 -17.56 3.17
N LYS A 243 9.67 -17.16 4.39
CA LYS A 243 10.52 -17.94 5.32
C LYS A 243 9.73 -18.68 6.40
#